data_AF-A0A5E4JE08-F1
#
_entry.id   AF-A0A5E4JE08-F1
#
_cell.length_a   1.000
_cell.length_b   1.000
_cell.length_c   1.000
_cell.angle_alpha   90.00
_cell.angle_beta   90.00
_cell.angle_gamma   90.00
#
_symmetry.space_group_name_H-M   'P 1'
#
loop_
_entity.id
_entity.type
_entity.pdbx_description
1 polymer ?
#
loop_
_entity_poly.entity_id
_entity_poly.type
_entity_poly.pdbx_seq_one_letter_code
_entity_poly.pdbx_strand_id
1 'polypeptide(L)' 'MVEALIVLSKEEASPKLKKLEKKILQVFEEHNTLANGGLATELSFMVNMEEKDLKEVVKVIEKFGKEEGFETEVIKQ' A
#
# COMPACT_ATOMS: atom_id res chain seq x y z
N MET A 1 -11.27 11.05 10.32
CA MET A 1 -10.73 10.30 9.17
C MET A 1 -9.44 10.98 8.75
N VAL A 2 -8.44 10.20 8.33
CA VAL A 2 -7.11 10.67 7.91
C VAL A 2 -6.95 10.29 6.44
N GLU A 3 -6.52 11.25 5.64
CA GLU A 3 -6.04 10.99 4.30
C GLU A 3 -4.54 10.65 4.39
N ALA A 4 -4.16 9.53 3.76
CA ALA A 4 -2.78 9.10 3.71
C ALA A 4 -2.42 8.58 2.32
N LEU A 5 -1.19 8.85 1.91
CA LEU A 5 -0.57 8.24 0.75
C LEU A 5 0.38 7.14 1.21
N ILE A 6 0.11 5.91 0.80
CA ILE A 6 0.95 4.75 1.07
C ILE A 6 1.77 4.48 -0.20
N VAL A 7 3.08 4.52 -0.08
CA VAL A 7 4.02 4.30 -1.19
C VAL A 7 4.83 3.05 -0.92
N LEU A 8 4.90 2.14 -1.88
CA LEU A 8 5.81 1.01 -1.88
C LEU A 8 6.78 1.15 -3.04
N SER A 9 8.07 1.20 -2.72
CA SER A 9 9.16 1.37 -3.67
C SER A 9 10.16 0.23 -3.55
N LYS A 10 10.89 -0.01 -4.64
CA LYS A 10 11.99 -0.97 -4.70
C LYS A 10 13.02 -0.46 -5.69
N GLU A 11 14.29 -0.64 -5.36
CA GLU A 11 15.42 -0.21 -6.20
C GLU A 11 15.39 -0.83 -7.61
N GLU A 12 14.86 -2.05 -7.74
CA GLU A 12 14.76 -2.79 -9.00
C GLU A 12 13.31 -3.10 -9.37
N ALA A 13 13.00 -2.94 -10.67
CA ALA A 13 11.71 -3.32 -11.23
C ALA A 13 11.41 -4.81 -10.96
N SER A 14 10.37 -5.08 -10.17
CA SER A 14 10.03 -6.45 -9.79
C SER A 14 8.83 -6.97 -10.59
N PRO A 15 8.91 -8.18 -11.19
CA PRO A 15 7.73 -8.82 -11.77
C PRO A 15 6.66 -9.13 -10.73
N LYS A 16 7.00 -9.07 -9.44
CA LYS A 16 6.10 -9.30 -8.31
C LYS A 16 5.29 -8.06 -7.91
N LEU A 17 5.58 -6.89 -8.49
CA LEU A 17 4.86 -5.64 -8.23
C LEU A 17 3.35 -5.83 -8.45
N LYS A 18 2.93 -6.42 -9.58
CA LYS A 18 1.52 -6.70 -9.86
C LYS A 18 0.86 -7.68 -8.87
N LYS A 19 1.63 -8.62 -8.32
CA LYS A 19 1.11 -9.58 -7.33
C LYS A 19 0.92 -8.88 -5.98
N LEU A 20 1.87 -8.03 -5.60
CA LEU A 20 1.82 -7.22 -4.40
C LEU A 20 0.67 -6.20 -4.47
N GLU A 21 0.53 -5.50 -5.60
CA GLU A 21 -0.58 -4.59 -5.88
C GLU A 21 -1.94 -5.25 -5.65
N LYS A 22 -2.16 -6.44 -6.23
CA LYS A 22 -3.41 -7.19 -6.02
C LYS A 22 -3.67 -7.54 -4.55
N LYS A 23 -2.64 -7.95 -3.81
CA LYS A 23 -2.78 -8.24 -2.36
C LYS A 23 -3.15 -6.99 -1.58
N ILE A 24 -2.52 -5.87 -1.90
CA ILE A 24 -2.74 -4.60 -1.21
C ILE A 24 -4.14 -4.05 -1.52
N LEU A 25 -4.57 -4.10 -2.79
CA LEU A 25 -5.92 -3.72 -3.19
C LEU A 25 -6.98 -4.56 -2.47
N GLN A 26 -6.76 -5.88 -2.30
CA GLN A 26 -7.66 -6.72 -1.51
C GLN A 26 -7.77 -6.27 -0.05
N VAL A 27 -6.65 -5.91 0.58
CA VAL A 27 -6.67 -5.35 1.95
C VAL A 27 -7.51 -4.08 1.99
N PHE A 28 -7.38 -3.18 1.02
CA PHE A 28 -8.19 -1.98 0.99
C PHE A 28 -9.69 -2.27 0.76
N GLU A 29 -10.03 -3.23 -0.10
CA GLU A 29 -11.42 -3.68 -0.30
C GLU A 29 -12.04 -4.24 0.99
N GLU A 30 -11.30 -5.06 1.76
CA GLU A 30 -11.74 -5.58 3.06
C GLU A 30 -12.05 -4.46 4.06
N HIS A 31 -11.34 -3.34 3.94
CA HIS A 31 -11.52 -2.12 4.74
C HIS A 31 -12.45 -1.08 4.07
N ASN A 32 -13.23 -1.45 3.05
CA ASN A 32 -14.14 -0.56 2.28
C ASN A 32 -13.47 0.73 1.78
N THR A 33 -12.18 0.68 1.46
CA THR A 33 -11.41 1.83 1.02
C THR A 33 -11.10 1.72 -0.47
N LEU A 34 -11.41 2.77 -1.23
CA LEU A 34 -11.04 2.87 -2.63
C LEU A 34 -9.60 3.38 -2.74
N ALA A 35 -8.71 2.54 -3.26
CA ALA A 35 -7.33 2.91 -3.54
C ALA A 35 -7.11 3.00 -5.06
N ASN A 36 -6.49 4.09 -5.50
CA ASN A 36 -6.04 4.25 -6.89
C ASN A 36 -4.62 3.70 -7.02
N GLY A 37 -4.39 2.75 -7.93
CA GLY A 37 -3.08 2.07 -8.11
C GLY A 37 -2.05 2.88 -8.92
N GLY A 38 -0.76 2.63 -8.62
CA GLY A 38 0.41 3.37 -9.13
C GLY A 38 1.17 2.74 -10.31
N LEU A 39 2.26 3.41 -10.73
CA LEU A 39 3.07 3.14 -11.94
C LEU A 39 4.02 1.92 -11.80
N ALA A 40 4.62 1.50 -12.91
CA ALA A 40 5.32 0.22 -13.06
C ALA A 40 6.58 -0.02 -12.19
N THR A 41 7.09 0.98 -11.46
CA THR A 41 8.25 0.86 -10.56
C THR A 41 7.91 1.13 -9.09
N GLU A 42 6.75 1.73 -8.82
CA GLU A 42 6.34 2.20 -7.49
C GLU A 42 4.82 2.10 -7.35
N LEU A 43 4.35 1.47 -6.28
CA LEU A 43 2.93 1.43 -5.97
C LEU A 43 2.59 2.57 -5.03
N SER A 44 1.75 3.50 -5.47
CA SER A 44 1.20 4.56 -4.63
C SER A 44 -0.30 4.33 -4.47
N PHE A 45 -0.78 4.46 -3.24
CA PHE A 45 -2.19 4.28 -2.89
C PHE A 45 -2.65 5.43 -2.01
N MET A 46 -3.59 6.21 -2.52
CA MET A 46 -4.26 7.23 -1.72
C MET A 46 -5.43 6.57 -0.99
N VAL A 47 -5.49 6.76 0.33
CA VAL A 47 -6.53 6.19 1.19
C VAL A 47 -7.09 7.23 2.13
N ASN A 48 -8.39 7.13 2.40
CA ASN A 48 -9.08 7.94 3.40
C ASN A 48 -9.86 7.01 4.33
N MET A 49 -9.36 6.84 5.55
CA MET A 49 -9.92 5.90 6.54
C MET A 49 -9.69 6.39 7.98
N GLU A 50 -10.17 5.67 8.99
CA GLU A 50 -9.87 6.00 10.38
C GLU A 50 -8.40 5.71 10.72
N GLU A 51 -7.80 6.46 11.66
CA GLU A 51 -6.39 6.25 12.01
C GLU A 51 -6.13 4.84 12.58
N LYS A 52 -7.10 4.26 13.27
CA LYS A 52 -7.01 2.88 13.79
C LYS A 52 -6.87 1.87 12.64
N ASP A 53 -7.69 2.01 11.60
CA ASP A 53 -7.73 1.12 10.45
C ASP A 53 -6.47 1.32 9.59
N LEU A 54 -6.05 2.58 9.42
CA LEU A 54 -4.80 2.92 8.73
C LEU A 54 -3.60 2.22 9.39
N LYS A 55 -3.51 2.19 10.72
CA LYS A 55 -2.43 1.49 11.44
C LYS A 55 -2.45 -0.01 11.21
N GLU A 56 -3.63 -0.63 11.07
CA GLU A 56 -3.74 -2.07 10.79
C GLU A 56 -3.37 -2.37 9.34
N VAL A 57 -3.93 -1.61 8.40
CA VAL A 57 -3.66 -1.72 6.97
C VAL A 57 -2.18 -1.53 6.66
N VAL A 58 -1.56 -0.48 7.21
CA VAL A 58 -0.12 -0.21 7.02
C VAL A 58 0.73 -1.39 7.51
N LYS A 59 0.45 -1.96 8.68
CA LYS A 59 1.21 -3.12 9.18
C LYS A 59 1.12 -4.33 8.25
N VAL A 60 -0.06 -4.58 7.68
CA VAL A 60 -0.26 -5.68 6.73
C VAL A 60 0.50 -5.41 5.43
N ILE A 61 0.41 -4.19 4.91
CA ILE A 61 1.10 -3.76 3.69
C ILE A 61 2.63 -3.80 3.88
N GLU A 62 3.16 -3.28 4.98
CA GLU A 62 4.58 -3.33 5.32
C GLU A 62 5.10 -4.77 5.36
N LYS A 63 4.32 -5.68 5.93
CA LYS A 63 4.68 -7.11 5.97
C LYS A 63 4.78 -7.68 4.55
N PHE A 64 3.76 -7.44 3.71
CA PHE A 64 3.77 -7.91 2.32
C PHE A 64 4.90 -7.28 1.49
N GLY A 65 5.15 -5.98 1.67
CA GLY A 65 6.23 -5.26 1.02
C GLY A 65 7.57 -5.88 1.39
N LYS A 66 7.85 -6.03 2.69
CA LYS A 66 9.12 -6.60 3.19
C LYS A 66 9.37 -8.03 2.71
N GLU A 67 8.34 -8.89 2.67
CA GLU A 67 8.45 -10.25 2.13
C GLU A 67 8.88 -10.28 0.65
N GLU A 68 8.50 -9.26 -0.10
CA GLU A 68 8.83 -9.12 -1.53
C GLU A 68 10.03 -8.18 -1.80
N GLY A 69 10.63 -7.64 -0.73
CA GLY A 69 11.78 -6.73 -0.76
C GLY A 69 11.44 -5.31 -1.20
N PHE A 70 10.26 -4.83 -0.85
CA PHE A 70 9.82 -3.44 -1.02
C PHE A 70 9.93 -2.69 0.31
N GLU A 71 10.25 -1.41 0.22
CA GLU A 71 10.15 -0.46 1.32
C GLU A 71 8.78 0.22 1.27
N THR A 72 8.21 0.52 2.43
CA THR A 72 6.89 1.18 2.55
C THR A 72 7.04 2.49 3.27
N GLU A 73 6.47 3.55 2.69
CA GLU A 73 6.40 4.88 3.27
C GLU A 73 4.94 5.33 3.38
N VAL A 74 4.59 6.02 4.46
CA VAL A 74 3.23 6.53 4.71
C VAL A 74 3.29 8.03 4.95
N ILE A 75 2.67 8.79 4.05
CA ILE A 75 2.62 10.25 4.09
C ILE A 75 1.19 10.67 4.45
N LYS A 76 1.00 11.26 5.63
CA LYS A 76 -0.31 11.78 6.08
C LYS A 76 -0.53 13.20 5.55
N GLN A 77 -1.73 13.52 5.08
CA GLN A 77 -2.16 14.87 4.72
C GLN A 77 -3.11 15.48 5.75
#